data_AF-A0A352A4V6-F1
#
_entry.id   AF-A0A352A4V6-F1
#
_cell.length_a   1.000
_cell.length_b   1.000
_cell.length_c   1.000
_cell.angle_alpha   90.00
_cell.angle_beta   90.00
_cell.angle_gamma   90.00
#
_symmetry.space_group_name_H-M   'P 1'
#
loop_
_entity.id
_entity.type
_entity.pdbx_description
1 polymer ?
#
loop_
_entity_poly.entity_id
_entity_poly.type
_entity_poly.pdbx_seq_one_letter_code
_entity_poly.pdbx_strand_id
1 'polypeptide(L)'
;TFSSINTKSKDINGGLVANAVCNEVYAIFEINSINEVKIKEYFDKNNIKYNFDRNEKDKLTVYGVAAHASTPHLGVNAIGHLFAALEYSGFEDDFVTYYNKHVGLLTDGSLFNSKLEDKYGALTFNNGMIYMKDGHIEGTIDIRVPVTYDTEVVVSKLKENFNDENGYLLNVNGGKPLFFDPESPMVKALVDAYRDVTNDYENQPMVIGGGTYSKGINNCIAFGPEYPGKDYHIHDIDEFLYESELLEQTKIYIKAIQNLLKLD
;
A
#
# COMPACT_ATOMS: atom_id res chain seq x y z
N THR A 1 -10.64 -1.80 5.93
CA THR A 1 -11.23 -0.44 5.87
C THR A 1 -11.58 0.01 7.26
N PHE A 2 -11.66 1.32 7.47
CA PHE A 2 -12.06 1.95 8.72
C PHE A 2 -13.10 3.03 8.44
N SER A 3 -13.83 3.44 9.48
CA SER A 3 -14.85 4.47 9.43
C SER A 3 -14.75 5.42 10.61
N SER A 4 -15.10 6.68 10.39
CA SER A 4 -15.38 7.66 11.43
C SER A 4 -16.69 7.34 12.15
N ILE A 5 -16.81 7.78 13.40
CA ILE A 5 -18.10 7.92 14.08
C ILE A 5 -18.68 9.31 13.79
N ASN A 6 -17.93 10.37 14.09
CA ASN A 6 -18.31 11.76 13.83
C ASN A 6 -17.22 12.48 13.04
N THR A 7 -17.62 13.48 12.25
CA THR A 7 -16.71 14.47 11.69
C THR A 7 -17.43 15.79 11.42
N LYS A 8 -16.68 16.89 11.45
CA LYS A 8 -17.07 18.23 11.02
C LYS A 8 -16.78 18.46 9.53
N SER A 9 -16.02 17.57 8.88
CA SER A 9 -15.86 17.60 7.42
C SER A 9 -17.22 17.40 6.73
N LYS A 10 -17.50 18.22 5.72
CA LYS A 10 -18.74 18.14 4.93
C LYS A 10 -18.63 17.21 3.75
N ASP A 11 -17.42 17.04 3.23
CA ASP A 11 -17.10 16.09 2.17
C ASP A 11 -15.59 15.83 2.19
N ILE A 12 -15.18 14.65 1.75
CA ILE A 12 -13.78 14.30 1.55
C ILE A 12 -13.70 13.24 0.45
N ASN A 13 -12.68 13.33 -0.38
CA ASN A 13 -12.35 12.28 -1.33
C ASN A 13 -10.86 12.34 -1.68
N GLY A 14 -10.21 11.19 -1.72
CA GLY A 14 -8.81 11.06 -2.07
C GLY A 14 -8.42 9.63 -2.37
N GLY A 15 -7.47 9.48 -3.29
CA GLY A 15 -6.95 8.19 -3.71
C GLY A 15 -7.84 7.45 -4.71
N LEU A 16 -7.21 6.76 -5.65
CA LEU A 16 -7.90 6.00 -6.71
C LEU A 16 -8.00 4.51 -6.39
N VAL A 17 -6.96 3.96 -5.73
CA VAL A 17 -6.82 2.54 -5.44
C VAL A 17 -6.21 2.32 -4.06
N ALA A 18 -6.60 1.24 -3.38
CA ALA A 18 -6.13 0.97 -2.02
C ALA A 18 -4.63 0.61 -1.93
N ASN A 19 -4.07 0.06 -3.00
CA ASN A 19 -2.69 -0.44 -3.07
C ASN A 19 -1.67 0.60 -3.56
N ALA A 20 -2.00 1.88 -3.53
CA ALA A 20 -1.09 2.98 -3.83
C ALA A 20 -1.13 4.04 -2.72
N VAL A 21 -0.02 4.76 -2.53
CA VAL A 21 0.03 5.96 -1.70
C VAL A 21 -0.82 7.05 -2.36
N CYS A 22 -1.76 7.59 -1.60
CA CYS A 22 -2.64 8.65 -2.09
C CYS A 22 -1.84 9.92 -2.38
N ASN A 23 -1.83 10.34 -3.65
CA ASN A 23 -1.14 11.54 -4.12
C ASN A 23 -2.05 12.78 -4.19
N GLU A 24 -3.37 12.64 -4.04
CA GLU A 24 -4.28 13.77 -4.02
C GLU A 24 -5.51 13.47 -3.15
N VAL A 25 -5.83 14.42 -2.28
CA VAL A 25 -7.04 14.41 -1.47
C VAL A 25 -7.62 15.82 -1.40
N TYR A 26 -8.94 15.94 -1.41
CA TYR A 26 -9.62 17.17 -1.00
C TYR A 26 -10.56 16.91 0.17
N ALA A 27 -10.73 17.92 1.02
CA ALA A 27 -11.77 17.98 2.04
C ALA A 27 -12.49 19.33 2.00
N ILE A 28 -13.79 19.31 2.32
CA ILE A 28 -14.67 20.49 2.33
C ILE A 28 -15.15 20.71 3.76
N PHE A 29 -15.06 21.96 4.22
CA PHE A 29 -15.46 22.38 5.55
C PHE A 29 -16.46 23.54 5.48
N GLU A 30 -17.05 23.87 6.63
CA GLU A 30 -17.81 25.11 6.76
C GLU A 30 -16.89 26.32 6.54
N ILE A 31 -17.45 27.40 6.00
CA ILE A 31 -16.67 28.61 5.72
C ILE A 31 -16.03 29.14 7.01
N ASN A 32 -14.74 29.47 6.94
CA ASN A 32 -13.93 29.94 8.08
C ASN A 32 -13.84 28.97 9.27
N SER A 33 -14.17 27.68 9.12
CA SER A 33 -14.08 26.72 10.24
C SER A 33 -12.67 26.15 10.45
N ILE A 34 -11.74 26.40 9.54
CA ILE A 34 -10.35 25.92 9.61
C ILE A 34 -9.35 27.08 9.60
N ASN A 35 -8.25 26.92 10.34
CA ASN A 35 -7.22 27.94 10.48
C ASN A 35 -6.20 27.86 9.34
N GLU A 36 -6.52 28.54 8.23
CA GLU A 36 -5.68 28.58 7.03
C GLU A 36 -4.23 28.98 7.33
N VAL A 37 -3.99 29.99 8.18
CA VAL A 37 -2.62 30.46 8.47
C VAL A 37 -1.77 29.33 9.06
N LYS A 38 -2.31 28.59 10.03
CA LYS A 38 -1.60 27.46 10.65
C LYS A 38 -1.45 26.27 9.71
N ILE A 39 -2.46 26.00 8.88
CA ILE A 39 -2.41 24.95 7.87
C ILE A 39 -1.30 25.24 6.85
N LYS A 40 -1.20 26.48 6.36
CA LYS A 40 -0.11 26.92 5.48
C LYS A 40 1.25 26.76 6.14
N GLU A 41 1.39 27.21 7.39
CA GLU A 41 2.62 27.04 8.17
C GLU A 41 3.07 25.57 8.24
N TYR A 42 2.14 24.64 8.48
CA TYR A 42 2.43 23.20 8.47
C TYR A 42 2.91 22.74 7.09
N PHE A 43 2.19 23.07 6.02
CA PHE A 43 2.53 22.59 4.69
C PHE A 43 3.86 23.16 4.19
N ASP A 44 4.12 24.45 4.41
CA ASP A 44 5.37 25.10 4.04
C ASP A 44 6.56 24.46 4.78
N LYS A 45 6.42 24.19 6.07
CA LYS A 45 7.44 23.52 6.89
C LYS A 45 7.75 22.10 6.41
N ASN A 46 6.74 21.37 5.93
CA ASN A 46 6.87 19.98 5.50
C ASN A 46 7.03 19.85 3.98
N ASN A 47 7.14 20.96 3.24
CA ASN A 47 7.23 21.01 1.78
C ASN A 47 6.09 20.25 1.07
N ILE A 48 4.87 20.42 1.57
CA ILE A 48 3.65 19.79 1.02
C ILE A 48 2.95 20.77 0.10
N LYS A 49 2.60 20.33 -1.10
CA LYS A 49 1.83 21.14 -2.05
C LYS A 49 0.35 21.09 -1.67
N TYR A 50 -0.32 22.24 -1.77
CA TYR A 50 -1.74 22.35 -1.47
C TYR A 50 -2.40 23.43 -2.31
N ASN A 51 -3.73 23.40 -2.36
CA ASN A 51 -4.57 24.47 -2.87
C ASN A 51 -5.69 24.74 -1.87
N PHE A 52 -5.97 26.02 -1.64
CA PHE A 52 -7.02 26.46 -0.72
C PHE A 52 -8.01 27.32 -1.50
N ASP A 53 -9.26 26.87 -1.56
CA ASP A 53 -10.36 27.58 -2.23
C ASP A 53 -11.40 28.00 -1.19
N ARG A 54 -11.60 29.32 -1.03
CA ARG A 54 -12.59 29.93 -0.16
C ARG A 54 -13.61 30.69 -0.99
N ASN A 55 -14.54 29.93 -1.53
CA ASN A 55 -15.74 30.47 -2.16
C ASN A 55 -16.92 30.33 -1.17
N GLU A 56 -17.94 29.54 -1.52
CA GLU A 56 -19.09 29.28 -0.66
C GLU A 56 -18.79 28.33 0.50
N LYS A 57 -17.62 27.66 0.46
CA LYS A 57 -17.12 26.68 1.44
C LYS A 57 -15.60 26.78 1.50
N ASP A 58 -15.01 26.28 2.59
CA ASP A 58 -13.55 26.11 2.68
C ASP A 58 -13.20 24.75 2.07
N LYS A 59 -12.60 24.74 0.87
CA LYS A 59 -12.08 23.52 0.24
C LYS A 59 -10.56 23.51 0.30
N LEU A 60 -10.01 22.50 0.98
CA LEU A 60 -8.58 22.25 1.05
C LEU A 60 -8.24 21.04 0.19
N THR A 61 -7.34 21.22 -0.78
CA THR A 61 -6.77 20.14 -1.59
C THR A 61 -5.30 19.98 -1.25
N VAL A 62 -4.84 18.75 -1.02
CA VAL A 62 -3.46 18.42 -0.67
C VAL A 62 -2.90 17.49 -1.72
N TYR A 63 -1.68 17.77 -2.16
CA TYR A 63 -0.97 16.99 -3.16
C TYR A 63 0.27 16.34 -2.55
N GLY A 64 0.38 15.03 -2.75
CA GLY A 64 1.48 14.18 -2.33
C GLY A 64 2.23 13.60 -3.52
N VAL A 65 2.87 12.46 -3.28
CA VAL A 65 3.65 11.71 -4.28
C VAL A 65 3.20 10.26 -4.23
N ALA A 66 2.75 9.74 -5.37
CA ALA A 66 2.31 8.36 -5.47
C ALA A 66 3.50 7.39 -5.32
N ALA A 67 3.24 6.25 -4.71
CA ALA A 67 4.16 5.12 -4.62
C ALA A 67 3.33 3.84 -4.44
N HIS A 68 3.91 2.67 -4.71
CA HIS A 68 3.23 1.42 -4.43
C HIS A 68 3.07 1.19 -2.91
N ALA A 69 1.97 0.56 -2.46
CA ALA A 69 1.71 0.31 -1.04
C ALA A 69 2.73 -0.63 -0.36
N SER A 70 3.57 -1.33 -1.13
CA SER A 70 4.72 -2.10 -0.60
C SER A 70 5.98 -1.26 -0.37
N THR A 71 6.01 -0.02 -0.87
CA THR A 71 7.11 0.93 -0.68
C THR A 71 6.57 2.32 -0.34
N PRO A 72 5.66 2.46 0.64
CA PRO A 72 4.96 3.71 0.90
C PRO A 72 5.89 4.85 1.35
N HIS A 73 7.05 4.50 1.91
CA HIS A 73 8.11 5.44 2.31
C HIS A 73 8.76 6.19 1.14
N LEU A 74 8.58 5.72 -0.10
CA LEU A 74 9.02 6.42 -1.31
C LEU A 74 8.02 7.50 -1.76
N GLY A 75 6.79 7.46 -1.23
CA GLY A 75 5.73 8.42 -1.53
C GLY A 75 5.56 9.46 -0.43
N VAL A 76 4.61 10.36 -0.65
CA VAL A 76 4.14 11.34 0.33
C VAL A 76 2.63 11.21 0.36
N ASN A 77 2.08 10.72 1.48
CA ASN A 77 0.65 10.45 1.58
C ASN A 77 -0.14 11.74 1.84
N ALA A 78 -0.90 12.19 0.84
CA ALA A 78 -1.67 13.42 0.91
C ALA A 78 -2.75 13.38 2.00
N ILE A 79 -3.35 12.22 2.26
CA ILE A 79 -4.37 12.03 3.30
C ILE A 79 -3.76 12.23 4.69
N GLY A 80 -2.60 11.60 4.93
CA GLY A 80 -1.88 11.76 6.18
C GLY A 80 -1.52 13.22 6.47
N HIS A 81 -1.01 13.93 5.46
CA HIS A 81 -0.65 15.34 5.64
C HIS A 81 -1.87 16.26 5.79
N LEU A 82 -3.01 15.94 5.18
CA LEU A 82 -4.26 16.67 5.41
C LEU A 82 -4.64 16.65 6.90
N PHE A 83 -4.71 15.46 7.51
CA PHE A 83 -5.12 15.34 8.92
C PHE A 83 -4.08 15.86 9.90
N ALA A 84 -2.79 15.66 9.61
CA ALA A 84 -1.72 16.24 10.42
C ALA A 84 -1.75 17.78 10.39
N ALA A 85 -2.04 18.39 9.24
CA ALA A 85 -2.19 19.84 9.13
C ALA A 85 -3.42 20.37 9.89
N LEU A 86 -4.55 19.64 9.85
CA LEU A 86 -5.76 19.99 10.59
C LEU A 86 -5.50 19.98 12.11
N GLU A 87 -4.90 18.92 12.64
CA GLU A 87 -4.52 18.85 14.06
C GLU A 87 -3.52 19.94 14.44
N TYR A 88 -2.48 20.15 13.62
CA TYR A 88 -1.52 21.24 13.84
C TYR A 88 -2.17 22.62 13.90
N SER A 89 -3.26 22.82 13.14
CA SER A 89 -4.02 24.07 13.12
C SER A 89 -4.92 24.29 14.32
N GLY A 90 -5.06 23.28 15.19
CA GLY A 90 -5.99 23.28 16.31
C GLY A 90 -7.44 23.01 15.89
N PHE A 91 -7.66 22.38 14.73
CA PHE A 91 -9.00 22.01 14.30
C PHE A 91 -9.50 20.82 15.13
N GLU A 92 -10.43 21.09 16.04
CA GLU A 92 -11.02 20.09 16.92
C GLU A 92 -12.04 19.24 16.17
N ASP A 93 -11.68 18.00 15.86
CA ASP A 93 -12.53 17.03 15.20
C ASP A 93 -12.20 15.60 15.67
N ASP A 94 -13.24 14.83 15.98
CA ASP A 94 -13.13 13.45 16.48
C ASP A 94 -12.33 12.59 15.51
N PHE A 95 -12.63 12.68 14.21
CA PHE A 95 -11.97 11.88 13.19
C PHE A 95 -10.54 12.34 12.90
N VAL A 96 -10.23 13.63 12.95
CA VAL A 96 -8.84 14.11 12.86
C VAL A 96 -7.99 13.52 13.99
N THR A 97 -8.51 13.53 15.21
CA THR A 97 -7.85 12.95 16.39
C THR A 97 -7.66 11.44 16.22
N TYR A 98 -8.71 10.74 15.78
CA TYR A 98 -8.67 9.31 15.47
C TYR A 98 -7.61 8.98 14.42
N TYR A 99 -7.64 9.69 13.28
CA TYR A 99 -6.76 9.41 12.16
C TYR A 99 -5.30 9.59 12.57
N ASN A 100 -4.95 10.70 13.24
CA ASN A 100 -3.54 10.95 13.59
C ASN A 100 -3.02 10.00 14.68
N LYS A 101 -3.90 9.53 15.58
CA LYS A 101 -3.57 8.53 16.61
C LYS A 101 -3.32 7.14 16.02
N HIS A 102 -4.16 6.67 15.10
CA HIS A 102 -4.18 5.27 14.65
C HIS A 102 -3.59 5.02 13.27
N VAL A 103 -3.67 6.00 12.37
CA VAL A 103 -3.20 5.90 10.98
C VAL A 103 -1.92 6.75 10.81
N GLY A 104 -2.03 8.05 11.10
CA GLY A 104 -0.93 9.01 11.10
C GLY A 104 -0.14 9.09 9.79
N LEU A 105 1.14 9.42 9.92
CA LEU A 105 2.10 9.53 8.81
C LEU A 105 3.06 8.33 8.72
N LEU A 106 3.06 7.44 9.73
CA LEU A 106 3.99 6.33 9.79
C LEU A 106 3.57 5.22 8.82
N THR A 107 4.57 4.57 8.22
CA THR A 107 4.34 3.60 7.15
C THR A 107 4.74 2.17 7.51
N ASP A 108 5.03 1.89 8.78
CA ASP A 108 5.71 0.67 9.23
C ASP A 108 4.96 -0.09 10.34
N GLY A 109 3.72 0.29 10.62
CA GLY A 109 2.87 -0.35 11.63
C GLY A 109 3.28 -0.13 13.10
N SER A 110 4.15 0.85 13.36
CA SER A 110 4.52 1.24 14.72
C SER A 110 3.31 1.63 15.60
N LEU A 111 2.29 2.26 15.02
CA LEU A 111 1.09 2.74 15.74
C LEU A 111 0.22 1.62 16.32
N PHE A 112 0.36 0.38 15.85
CA PHE A 112 -0.34 -0.79 16.36
C PHE A 112 0.63 -1.92 16.75
N ASN A 113 1.81 -1.55 17.25
CA ASN A 113 2.81 -2.47 17.82
C ASN A 113 3.23 -3.60 16.86
N SER A 114 3.35 -3.28 15.58
CA SER A 114 3.65 -4.24 14.50
C SER A 114 4.71 -3.74 13.53
N LYS A 115 5.72 -3.01 14.04
CA LYS A 115 6.96 -2.75 13.30
C LYS A 115 7.78 -4.04 13.21
N LEU A 116 7.53 -4.81 12.15
CA LEU A 116 8.08 -6.14 11.91
C LEU A 116 8.99 -6.12 10.69
N GLU A 117 10.02 -6.96 10.68
CA GLU A 117 10.96 -7.10 9.57
C GLU A 117 11.55 -8.51 9.55
N ASP A 118 11.63 -9.10 8.36
CA ASP A 118 12.38 -10.33 8.10
C ASP A 118 13.41 -10.10 6.98
N LYS A 119 14.17 -11.14 6.61
CA LYS A 119 15.20 -11.02 5.55
C LYS A 119 14.64 -10.74 4.15
N TYR A 120 13.33 -10.81 3.95
CA TYR A 120 12.64 -10.54 2.69
C TYR A 120 11.95 -9.17 2.67
N GLY A 121 11.80 -8.50 3.82
CA GLY A 121 11.35 -7.12 3.89
C GLY A 121 10.72 -6.73 5.23
N ALA A 122 10.40 -5.44 5.32
CA ALA A 122 9.70 -4.86 6.46
C ALA A 122 8.19 -4.83 6.23
N LEU A 123 7.42 -4.80 7.33
CA LEU A 123 6.00 -4.54 7.27
C LEU A 123 5.76 -3.14 6.72
N THR A 124 4.83 -3.01 5.78
CA THR A 124 4.38 -1.70 5.31
C THR A 124 2.92 -1.46 5.63
N PHE A 125 2.58 -0.20 5.83
CA PHE A 125 1.25 0.28 6.18
C PHE A 125 0.92 1.51 5.31
N ASN A 126 -0.20 1.46 4.60
CA ASN A 126 -0.63 2.52 3.70
C ASN A 126 -2.13 2.79 3.82
N ASN A 127 -2.52 4.06 3.99
CA ASN A 127 -3.89 4.51 3.72
C ASN A 127 -3.99 4.97 2.26
N GLY A 128 -4.58 4.14 1.40
CA GLY A 128 -4.59 4.38 -0.05
C GLY A 128 -5.78 5.20 -0.56
N MET A 129 -6.91 5.15 0.14
CA MET A 129 -8.14 5.87 -0.24
C MET A 129 -8.86 6.39 1.00
N ILE A 130 -9.59 7.49 0.81
CA ILE A 130 -10.50 8.05 1.80
C ILE A 130 -11.68 8.73 1.10
N TYR A 131 -12.89 8.57 1.61
CA TYR A 131 -14.07 9.19 1.02
C TYR A 131 -15.20 9.37 2.04
N MET A 132 -16.09 10.33 1.78
CA MET A 132 -17.34 10.49 2.51
C MET A 132 -18.39 9.51 2.00
N LYS A 133 -19.07 8.82 2.91
CA LYS A 133 -20.19 7.93 2.63
C LYS A 133 -21.23 8.01 3.74
N ASP A 134 -22.45 8.36 3.38
CA ASP A 134 -23.58 8.47 4.31
C ASP A 134 -23.30 9.38 5.53
N GLY A 135 -22.48 10.41 5.35
CA GLY A 135 -22.08 11.34 6.43
C GLY A 135 -20.92 10.87 7.30
N HIS A 136 -20.34 9.71 7.01
CA HIS A 136 -19.15 9.18 7.66
C HIS A 136 -17.96 9.16 6.70
N ILE A 137 -16.75 9.37 7.23
CA ILE A 137 -15.53 9.19 6.47
C ILE A 137 -15.14 7.71 6.53
N GLU A 138 -15.03 7.06 5.38
CA GLU A 138 -14.49 5.71 5.24
C GLU A 138 -13.11 5.77 4.57
N GLY A 139 -12.22 4.84 4.96
CA GLY A 139 -10.86 4.75 4.39
C GLY A 139 -10.37 3.31 4.22
N THR A 140 -9.41 3.12 3.32
CA THR A 140 -8.76 1.82 3.09
C THR A 140 -7.41 1.75 3.80
N ILE A 141 -7.01 0.56 4.21
CA ILE A 141 -5.66 0.31 4.72
C ILE A 141 -5.13 -0.91 4.00
N ASP A 142 -3.94 -0.79 3.45
CA ASP A 142 -3.17 -1.86 2.85
C ASP A 142 -1.95 -2.13 3.74
N ILE A 143 -1.85 -3.36 4.26
CA ILE A 143 -0.75 -3.81 5.10
C ILE A 143 -0.03 -4.95 4.38
N ARG A 144 1.28 -4.79 4.17
CA ARG A 144 2.14 -5.87 3.66
C ARG A 144 2.88 -6.47 4.84
N VAL A 145 2.57 -7.71 5.18
CA VAL A 145 3.20 -8.43 6.30
C VAL A 145 4.42 -9.19 5.76
N PRO A 146 5.59 -9.14 6.42
CA PRO A 146 6.74 -9.93 6.01
C PRO A 146 6.42 -11.43 6.08
N VAL A 147 6.94 -12.18 5.12
CA VAL A 147 6.45 -13.54 4.80
C VAL A 147 6.68 -14.55 5.91
N THR A 148 7.62 -14.31 6.82
CA THR A 148 7.84 -15.21 7.96
C THR A 148 6.88 -14.98 9.13
N TYR A 149 6.02 -13.96 9.06
CA TYR A 149 5.07 -13.62 10.12
C TYR A 149 3.65 -14.07 9.81
N ASP A 150 2.92 -14.43 10.86
CA ASP A 150 1.51 -14.76 10.78
C ASP A 150 0.66 -13.49 10.62
N THR A 151 -0.06 -13.41 9.51
CA THR A 151 -0.98 -12.29 9.23
C THR A 151 -2.13 -12.22 10.23
N GLU A 152 -2.57 -13.33 10.82
CA GLU A 152 -3.64 -13.34 11.82
C GLU A 152 -3.21 -12.62 13.11
N VAL A 153 -1.93 -12.75 13.49
CA VAL A 153 -1.37 -12.05 14.66
C VAL A 153 -1.33 -10.54 14.41
N VAL A 154 -0.93 -10.11 13.20
CA VAL A 154 -0.91 -8.69 12.82
C VAL A 154 -2.32 -8.12 12.79
N VAL A 155 -3.28 -8.85 12.21
CA VAL A 155 -4.70 -8.47 12.18
C VAL A 155 -5.28 -8.32 13.60
N SER A 156 -4.91 -9.22 14.51
CA SER A 156 -5.37 -9.16 15.91
C SER A 156 -4.83 -7.91 16.61
N LYS A 157 -3.53 -7.63 16.50
CA LYS A 157 -2.93 -6.40 17.03
C LYS A 157 -3.55 -5.14 16.44
N LEU A 158 -3.81 -5.13 15.13
CA LEU A 158 -4.51 -4.02 14.50
C LEU A 158 -5.87 -3.81 15.17
N LYS A 159 -6.72 -4.84 15.25
CA LYS A 159 -8.06 -4.76 15.86
C LYS A 159 -8.05 -4.29 17.32
N GLU A 160 -7.05 -4.71 18.10
CA GLU A 160 -6.90 -4.31 19.50
C GLU A 160 -6.57 -2.84 19.67
N ASN A 161 -5.86 -2.23 18.71
CA ASN A 161 -5.36 -0.86 18.84
C ASN A 161 -6.19 0.16 18.03
N PHE A 162 -6.92 -0.26 17.00
CA PHE A 162 -7.51 0.67 16.01
C PHE A 162 -8.91 1.22 16.34
N ASN A 163 -9.59 0.66 17.34
CA ASN A 163 -10.98 1.03 17.65
C ASN A 163 -11.02 1.88 18.91
N ASP A 164 -11.71 3.02 18.85
CA ASP A 164 -12.02 3.84 20.02
C ASP A 164 -13.34 4.62 19.82
N GLU A 165 -13.62 5.59 20.68
CA GLU A 165 -14.85 6.39 20.65
C GLU A 165 -15.03 7.24 19.38
N ASN A 166 -13.99 7.41 18.54
CA ASN A 166 -14.01 8.30 17.38
C ASN A 166 -14.00 7.56 16.03
N GLY A 167 -13.66 6.26 16.02
CA GLY A 167 -13.62 5.47 14.81
C GLY A 167 -13.36 3.99 15.02
N TYR A 168 -13.57 3.21 13.97
CA TYR A 168 -13.49 1.75 14.05
C TYR A 168 -13.15 1.09 12.71
N LEU A 169 -12.63 -0.13 12.76
CA LEU A 169 -12.45 -1.00 11.60
C LEU A 169 -13.80 -1.56 11.13
N LEU A 170 -14.07 -1.45 9.83
CA LEU A 170 -15.27 -2.00 9.19
C LEU A 170 -15.03 -3.45 8.73
N ASN A 171 -14.09 -3.61 7.78
CA ASN A 171 -13.77 -4.88 7.16
C ASN A 171 -12.27 -5.11 7.25
N VAL A 172 -11.87 -6.26 7.79
CA VAL A 172 -10.47 -6.68 7.85
C VAL A 172 -10.33 -8.03 7.15
N ASN A 173 -9.69 -8.00 5.99
CA ASN A 173 -9.39 -9.20 5.21
C ASN A 173 -7.88 -9.44 5.27
N GLY A 174 -7.47 -10.52 5.94
CA GLY A 174 -6.09 -11.00 5.94
C GLY A 174 -5.95 -12.20 5.00
N GLY A 175 -5.01 -12.13 4.07
CA GLY A 175 -4.59 -13.29 3.28
C GLY A 175 -3.35 -13.92 3.91
N LYS A 176 -3.23 -15.26 3.86
CA LYS A 176 -1.98 -15.90 4.28
C LYS A 176 -0.85 -15.48 3.34
N PRO A 177 0.37 -15.23 3.85
CA PRO A 177 1.53 -15.05 2.99
C PRO A 177 1.69 -16.27 2.08
N LEU A 178 1.93 -16.03 0.80
CA LEU A 178 2.32 -17.08 -0.13
C LEU A 178 3.84 -17.13 -0.14
N PHE A 179 4.41 -18.13 0.53
CA PHE A 179 5.84 -18.31 0.65
C PHE A 179 6.23 -19.74 0.36
N PHE A 180 7.27 -19.91 -0.45
CA PHE A 180 7.92 -21.18 -0.69
C PHE A 180 9.38 -21.06 -0.29
N ASP A 181 9.88 -22.08 0.41
CA ASP A 181 11.30 -22.19 0.71
C ASP A 181 12.08 -22.20 -0.62
N PRO A 182 13.08 -21.30 -0.81
CA PRO A 182 13.97 -21.34 -1.96
C PRO A 182 14.63 -22.70 -2.19
N GLU A 183 14.81 -23.48 -1.12
CA GLU A 183 15.41 -24.81 -1.17
C GLU A 183 14.41 -25.93 -1.52
N SER A 184 13.11 -25.62 -1.61
CA SER A 184 12.07 -26.58 -1.94
C SER A 184 12.24 -27.18 -3.34
N PRO A 185 11.82 -28.44 -3.58
CA PRO A 185 11.96 -29.09 -4.88
C PRO A 185 11.30 -28.31 -6.02
N MET A 186 10.12 -27.72 -5.77
CA MET A 186 9.40 -26.92 -6.76
C MET A 186 10.18 -25.65 -7.13
N VAL A 187 10.69 -24.89 -6.14
CA VAL A 187 11.43 -23.65 -6.43
C VAL A 187 12.73 -23.96 -7.16
N LYS A 188 13.48 -24.97 -6.73
CA LYS A 188 14.70 -25.41 -7.42
C LYS A 188 14.44 -25.80 -8.88
N ALA A 189 13.39 -26.58 -9.14
CA ALA A 189 13.03 -26.99 -10.49
C ALA A 189 12.77 -25.79 -11.45
N LEU A 190 12.13 -24.73 -10.93
CA LEU A 190 11.86 -23.50 -11.67
C LEU A 190 13.12 -22.65 -11.87
N VAL A 191 13.92 -22.49 -10.81
CA VAL A 191 15.18 -21.73 -10.86
C VAL A 191 16.18 -22.38 -11.81
N ASP A 192 16.28 -23.71 -11.81
CA ASP A 192 17.13 -24.46 -12.73
C ASP A 192 16.66 -24.26 -14.18
N ALA A 193 15.35 -24.21 -14.43
CA ALA A 193 14.83 -23.92 -15.76
C ALA A 193 15.19 -22.51 -16.25
N TYR A 194 15.10 -21.50 -15.37
CA TYR A 194 15.54 -20.14 -15.66
C TYR A 194 17.05 -20.10 -15.97
N ARG A 195 17.88 -20.70 -15.11
CA ARG A 195 19.34 -20.75 -15.25
C ARG A 195 19.79 -21.46 -16.51
N ASP A 196 19.15 -22.59 -16.84
CA ASP A 196 19.50 -23.39 -18.02
C ASP A 196 19.30 -22.62 -19.34
N VAL A 197 18.34 -21.69 -19.38
CA VAL A 197 18.05 -20.91 -20.60
C VAL A 197 18.85 -19.61 -20.63
N THR A 198 18.93 -18.91 -19.50
CA THR A 198 19.49 -17.54 -19.41
C THR A 198 20.98 -17.52 -19.08
N ASN A 199 21.49 -18.59 -18.46
CA ASN A 199 22.80 -18.64 -17.80
C ASN A 199 22.98 -17.59 -16.68
N ASP A 200 21.88 -17.05 -16.15
CA ASP A 200 21.91 -16.10 -15.04
C ASP A 200 21.88 -16.84 -13.69
N TYR A 201 23.04 -16.84 -13.03
CA TYR A 201 23.23 -17.40 -11.69
C TYR A 201 23.34 -16.32 -10.60
N GLU A 202 23.35 -15.05 -10.99
CA GLU A 202 23.48 -13.93 -10.05
C GLU A 202 22.14 -13.67 -9.38
N ASN A 203 21.07 -13.58 -10.17
CA ASN A 203 19.74 -13.32 -9.65
C ASN A 203 19.17 -14.53 -8.88
N GLN A 204 18.51 -14.23 -7.77
CA GLN A 204 17.89 -15.22 -6.89
C GLN A 204 16.37 -15.07 -6.87
N PRO A 205 15.62 -16.12 -6.48
CA PRO A 205 14.20 -15.98 -6.16
C PRO A 205 13.97 -14.84 -5.18
N MET A 206 12.93 -14.06 -5.43
CA MET A 206 12.56 -12.91 -4.61
C MET A 206 11.11 -12.97 -4.17
N VAL A 207 10.83 -12.26 -3.08
CA VAL A 207 9.47 -12.02 -2.60
C VAL A 207 9.05 -10.66 -3.13
N ILE A 208 7.89 -10.60 -3.77
CA ILE A 208 7.32 -9.34 -4.24
C ILE A 208 6.01 -9.04 -3.50
N GLY A 209 5.74 -7.75 -3.31
CA GLY A 209 4.50 -7.28 -2.70
C GLY A 209 3.28 -7.47 -3.59
N GLY A 210 3.46 -7.59 -4.91
CA GLY A 210 2.39 -7.64 -5.93
C GLY A 210 1.31 -8.72 -5.69
N GLY A 211 0.14 -8.51 -6.27
CA GLY A 211 -0.92 -9.52 -6.35
C GLY A 211 -0.71 -10.40 -7.58
N THR A 212 -0.84 -11.70 -7.43
CA THR A 212 -0.80 -12.68 -8.54
C THR A 212 -1.87 -13.75 -8.30
N TYR A 213 -2.26 -14.48 -9.35
CA TYR A 213 -3.20 -15.60 -9.20
C TYR A 213 -2.70 -16.70 -8.25
N SER A 214 -1.39 -16.79 -8.02
CA SER A 214 -0.81 -17.79 -7.13
C SER A 214 -1.29 -17.67 -5.68
N LYS A 215 -1.77 -16.49 -5.24
CA LYS A 215 -2.39 -16.33 -3.91
C LYS A 215 -3.74 -17.04 -3.76
N GLY A 216 -4.41 -17.37 -4.87
CA GLY A 216 -5.71 -18.03 -4.88
C GLY A 216 -5.65 -19.55 -5.10
N ILE A 217 -4.47 -20.10 -5.39
CA ILE A 217 -4.29 -21.51 -5.76
C ILE A 217 -3.26 -22.14 -4.82
N ASN A 218 -3.65 -23.23 -4.15
CA ASN A 218 -2.72 -24.00 -3.30
C ASN A 218 -1.54 -24.52 -4.14
N ASN A 219 -0.34 -24.46 -3.58
CA ASN A 219 0.89 -24.94 -4.23
C ASN A 219 1.16 -24.28 -5.60
N CYS A 220 0.83 -22.99 -5.73
CA CYS A 220 1.09 -22.20 -6.92
C CYS A 220 2.11 -21.10 -6.60
N ILE A 221 3.04 -20.83 -7.51
CA ILE A 221 4.08 -19.79 -7.37
C ILE A 221 4.09 -18.93 -8.64
N ALA A 222 4.33 -17.63 -8.49
CA ALA A 222 4.55 -16.74 -9.63
C ALA A 222 5.96 -16.97 -10.19
N PHE A 223 6.09 -17.03 -11.51
CA PHE A 223 7.37 -17.31 -12.17
C PHE A 223 7.46 -16.56 -13.51
N GLY A 224 8.40 -15.60 -13.59
CA GLY A 224 8.53 -14.67 -14.73
C GLY A 224 7.35 -13.68 -14.84
N PRO A 225 7.21 -12.99 -16.00
CA PRO A 225 8.16 -12.93 -17.11
C PRO A 225 9.20 -11.79 -16.98
N GLU A 226 9.10 -10.96 -15.95
CA GLU A 226 9.99 -9.80 -15.76
C GLU A 226 11.43 -10.24 -15.46
N TYR A 227 12.39 -9.57 -16.09
CA TYR A 227 13.81 -9.73 -15.78
C TYR A 227 14.27 -8.66 -14.78
N PRO A 228 15.13 -9.02 -13.81
CA PRO A 228 15.68 -8.07 -12.85
C PRO A 228 16.34 -6.85 -13.51
N GLY A 229 15.98 -5.65 -13.06
CA GLY A 229 16.57 -4.39 -13.52
C GLY A 229 16.02 -3.84 -14.84
N LYS A 230 14.97 -4.43 -15.41
CA LYS A 230 14.27 -3.89 -16.58
C LYS A 230 12.90 -3.36 -16.19
N ASP A 231 12.56 -2.18 -16.70
CA ASP A 231 11.23 -1.60 -16.57
C ASP A 231 10.45 -1.82 -17.86
N TYR A 232 9.30 -2.48 -17.75
CA TYR A 232 8.39 -2.81 -18.84
C TYR A 232 7.18 -1.87 -18.93
N HIS A 233 7.14 -0.86 -18.07
CA HIS A 233 6.01 0.07 -17.92
C HIS A 233 4.70 -0.67 -17.61
N ILE A 234 4.76 -1.73 -16.79
CA ILE A 234 3.57 -2.51 -16.43
C ILE A 234 2.56 -1.58 -15.74
N HIS A 235 1.35 -1.50 -16.29
CA HIS A 235 0.29 -0.58 -15.86
C HIS A 235 0.57 0.93 -16.08
N ASP A 236 1.50 1.28 -16.96
CA ASP A 236 1.77 2.67 -17.36
C ASP A 236 1.61 2.86 -18.88
N ILE A 237 1.78 4.09 -19.36
CA ILE A 237 1.76 4.42 -20.79
C ILE A 237 2.91 3.70 -21.52
N ASP A 238 2.60 3.21 -22.71
CA ASP A 238 3.53 2.48 -23.57
C ASP A 238 4.10 1.18 -22.93
N GLU A 239 3.29 0.46 -22.14
CA GLU A 239 3.58 -0.91 -21.67
C GLU A 239 4.04 -1.82 -22.83
N PHE A 240 5.17 -2.52 -22.65
CA PHE A 240 5.78 -3.30 -23.73
C PHE A 240 6.47 -4.58 -23.26
N LEU A 241 6.79 -5.46 -24.22
CA LEU A 241 7.64 -6.64 -24.05
C LEU A 241 8.47 -6.83 -25.32
N TYR A 242 9.73 -7.25 -25.19
CA TYR A 242 10.56 -7.58 -26.35
C TYR A 242 10.18 -8.93 -26.94
N GLU A 243 10.05 -9.02 -28.27
CA GLU A 243 9.76 -10.28 -28.96
C GLU A 243 10.79 -11.38 -28.65
N SER A 244 12.08 -11.00 -28.56
CA SER A 244 13.15 -11.92 -28.18
C SER A 244 12.96 -12.49 -26.78
N GLU A 245 12.48 -11.67 -25.84
CA GLU A 245 12.24 -12.08 -24.46
C GLU A 245 11.00 -12.96 -24.35
N LEU A 246 9.95 -12.69 -25.14
CA LEU A 246 8.79 -13.58 -25.22
C LEU A 246 9.19 -14.99 -25.69
N LEU A 247 10.06 -15.08 -26.70
CA LEU A 247 10.58 -16.36 -27.19
C LEU A 247 11.49 -17.05 -26.17
N GLU A 248 12.31 -16.29 -25.44
CA GLU A 248 13.15 -16.83 -24.37
C GLU A 248 12.32 -17.34 -23.18
N GLN A 249 11.33 -16.56 -22.74
CA GLN A 249 10.38 -16.95 -21.69
C GLN A 249 9.62 -18.22 -22.05
N THR A 250 9.25 -18.39 -23.33
CA THR A 250 8.64 -19.64 -23.82
C THR A 250 9.56 -20.84 -23.59
N LYS A 251 10.87 -20.71 -23.85
CA LYS A 251 11.85 -21.78 -23.57
C LYS A 251 11.97 -22.06 -22.08
N ILE A 252 12.01 -21.01 -21.26
CA ILE A 252 12.04 -21.12 -19.79
C ILE A 252 10.82 -21.90 -19.30
N TYR A 253 9.61 -21.56 -19.76
CA TYR A 253 8.38 -22.24 -19.37
C TYR A 253 8.33 -23.70 -19.82
N ILE A 254 8.79 -24.02 -21.03
CA ILE A 254 8.89 -25.42 -21.49
C ILE A 254 9.80 -26.22 -20.56
N LYS A 255 10.98 -25.68 -20.23
CA LYS A 255 11.94 -26.36 -19.35
C LYS A 255 11.40 -26.48 -17.92
N ALA A 256 10.72 -25.46 -17.42
CA ALA A 256 10.10 -25.45 -16.10
C ALA A 256 9.04 -26.55 -15.99
N ILE A 257 8.13 -26.65 -16.96
CA ILE A 257 7.11 -27.71 -17.00
C ILE A 257 7.78 -29.09 -17.05
N GLN A 258 8.82 -29.27 -17.89
CA GLN A 258 9.57 -30.53 -17.96
C GLN A 258 10.25 -30.89 -16.63
N ASN A 259 10.78 -29.92 -15.89
CA ASN A 259 11.41 -30.14 -14.60
C ASN A 259 10.37 -30.48 -13.52
N LEU A 260 9.25 -29.75 -13.48
CA LEU A 260 8.15 -30.00 -12.55
C LEU A 260 7.50 -31.38 -12.75
N LEU A 261 7.35 -31.84 -14.00
CA LEU A 261 6.83 -33.18 -14.31
C LEU A 261 7.72 -34.33 -13.84
N LYS A 262 8.96 -34.05 -13.41
CA LYS A 262 9.88 -35.03 -12.82
C LYS A 262 9.87 -35.04 -11.30
N LEU A 263 9.12 -34.14 -10.66
CA LEU A 263 8.92 -34.13 -9.22
C LEU A 263 7.84 -35.16 -8.86
N ASP A 264 8.11 -35.95 -7.83
CA ASP A 264 7.18 -36.97 -7.29
C ASP A 264 6.02 -36.36 -6.49
#